data_AF-G1LJK5-F1
#
_entry.id   AF-G1LJK5-F1
#
_cell.length_a   1.000
_cell.length_b   1.000
_cell.length_c   1.000
_cell.angle_alpha   90.00
_cell.angle_beta   90.00
_cell.angle_gamma   90.00
#
_symmetry.space_group_name_H-M   'P 1'
#
loop_
_entity.id
_entity.type
_entity.pdbx_description
1 polymer ?
#
loop_
_entity_poly.entity_id
_entity_poly.type
_entity_poly.pdbx_seq_one_letter_code
_entity_poly.pdbx_strand_id
1 'polypeptide(L)'
;MPAHLLQEEISSSYTTTTTITAPPSRILQNGGGNLEKTSLYLEEDIRPEMKDDIYDPSYKDPEGPKPKVVYVWRNIILMSLLHLGALYGIMLIPTCKIYTCLWGFFYYLISAVGITAGAHRLWSHRTYKARLPLRLFLIIANTMAFQNDVYEWARDHRAHHKFSETDADPHNSRRGFFFSHVGWLLVRKHPAVKEKGGLLDLSDLKAEKLVMFQRRYYKPGILLMCFILPTLVPWYFWGETFQHSLYVATLLRYAIVLNATWLVNSAAHLYGYRPYDKNINPRENILVSLGAAGEGFHNYHHTFPYDYSASEYRWHINFTTFFIDCMAALGLAYDRKKVSKAAVLARIKRTGDGSYKSG
;
A
#
# COMPACT_ATOMS: atom_id res chain seq x y z
N MET A 1 25.36 0.10 57.73
CA MET A 1 26.62 -0.60 58.05
C MET A 1 26.34 -1.60 59.14
N PRO A 2 26.91 -2.82 59.17
CA PRO A 2 27.63 -3.62 58.14
C PRO A 2 26.81 -4.90 57.79
N ALA A 3 26.95 -5.62 56.67
CA ALA A 3 28.10 -6.23 55.98
C ALA A 3 28.65 -7.52 56.64
N HIS A 4 28.71 -8.56 55.80
CA HIS A 4 29.59 -9.75 55.78
C HIS A 4 29.11 -11.14 56.28
N LEU A 5 29.04 -12.02 55.26
CA LEU A 5 29.66 -13.35 55.13
C LEU A 5 29.26 -14.48 56.09
N LEU A 6 28.80 -15.60 55.51
CA LEU A 6 29.61 -16.81 55.45
C LEU A 6 29.10 -17.75 54.35
N GLN A 7 30.09 -18.35 53.70
CA GLN A 7 30.05 -19.27 52.58
C GLN A 7 30.29 -20.67 53.14
N GLU A 8 29.56 -21.68 52.68
CA GLU A 8 30.05 -23.06 52.68
C GLU A 8 29.37 -23.87 51.56
N GLU A 9 30.23 -24.34 50.65
CA GLU A 9 29.95 -25.32 49.62
C GLU A 9 29.86 -26.71 50.25
N ILE A 10 28.86 -27.53 49.91
CA ILE A 10 29.04 -28.99 49.80
C ILE A 10 28.32 -29.50 48.55
N SER A 11 29.15 -30.09 47.70
CA SER A 11 28.86 -30.84 46.47
C SER A 11 28.00 -32.10 46.70
N SER A 12 27.10 -32.39 45.76
CA SER A 12 26.72 -33.77 45.42
C SER A 12 26.07 -33.81 44.03
N SER A 13 26.90 -34.19 43.06
CA SER A 13 26.64 -34.73 41.73
C SER A 13 25.26 -35.37 41.47
N TYR A 14 24.60 -34.93 40.40
CA TYR A 14 23.87 -35.82 39.48
C TYR A 14 24.07 -35.34 38.04
N THR A 15 24.95 -36.05 37.34
CA THR A 15 25.25 -35.92 35.91
C THR A 15 24.23 -36.75 35.13
N THR A 16 23.54 -36.15 34.15
CA THR A 16 22.88 -36.91 33.07
C THR A 16 23.45 -36.43 31.74
N THR A 17 24.49 -37.13 31.30
CA THR A 17 25.12 -36.98 29.99
C THR A 17 24.21 -37.60 28.93
N THR A 18 23.71 -36.81 27.98
CA THR A 18 23.15 -37.35 26.74
C THR A 18 24.20 -37.23 25.65
N THR A 19 24.87 -38.34 25.38
CA THR A 19 25.92 -38.50 24.38
C THR A 19 25.35 -38.34 22.98
N ILE A 20 25.87 -37.39 22.19
CA ILE A 20 25.66 -37.30 20.74
C ILE A 20 26.59 -38.31 20.09
N THR A 21 26.07 -39.46 19.69
CA THR A 21 26.77 -40.41 18.81
C THR A 21 26.72 -39.93 17.36
N ALA A 22 27.88 -39.60 16.80
CA ALA A 22 28.07 -39.40 15.36
C ALA A 22 27.99 -40.75 14.60
N PRO A 23 27.37 -40.80 13.40
CA PRO A 23 27.38 -42.01 12.59
C PRO A 23 28.72 -42.17 11.84
N PRO A 24 29.14 -43.42 11.52
CA PRO A 24 30.45 -43.70 10.94
C PRO A 24 30.56 -43.24 9.49
N SER A 25 31.74 -42.72 9.15
CA SER A 25 32.19 -42.41 7.81
C SER A 25 32.34 -43.69 6.97
N ARG A 26 31.45 -43.90 6.01
CA ARG A 26 31.66 -44.85 4.91
C ARG A 26 32.17 -44.11 3.69
N ILE A 27 33.40 -44.45 3.32
CA ILE A 27 34.02 -44.16 2.03
C ILE A 27 33.20 -44.88 0.95
N LEU A 28 32.68 -44.14 -0.04
CA LEU A 28 32.19 -44.68 -1.30
C LEU A 28 32.84 -43.89 -2.43
N GLN A 29 33.65 -44.59 -3.22
CA GLN A 29 34.28 -44.11 -4.44
C GLN A 29 33.25 -43.92 -5.56
N ASN A 30 33.43 -42.82 -6.30
CA ASN A 30 33.12 -42.56 -7.71
C ASN A 30 31.88 -43.18 -8.38
N GLY A 31 31.00 -42.30 -8.85
CA GLY A 31 30.03 -42.59 -9.90
C GLY A 31 29.14 -41.40 -10.27
N GLY A 32 29.54 -40.66 -11.32
CA GLY A 32 28.68 -39.95 -12.28
C GLY A 32 27.48 -39.12 -11.79
N GLY A 33 27.63 -37.80 -11.88
CA GLY A 33 26.61 -36.79 -12.22
C GLY A 33 25.13 -37.11 -12.10
N ASN A 34 24.51 -36.55 -11.06
CA ASN A 34 23.33 -35.67 -11.17
C ASN A 34 23.03 -35.11 -9.78
N LEU A 35 23.69 -34.01 -9.44
CA LEU A 35 23.25 -33.14 -8.36
C LEU A 35 22.02 -32.38 -8.88
N GLU A 36 20.86 -33.02 -8.80
CA GLU A 36 19.61 -32.29 -8.65
C GLU A 36 19.80 -31.37 -7.44
N LYS A 37 20.05 -30.09 -7.71
CA LYS A 37 19.85 -29.02 -6.73
C LYS A 37 18.38 -29.03 -6.38
N THR A 38 18.02 -29.84 -5.38
CA THR A 38 16.70 -29.78 -4.77
C THR A 38 16.49 -28.34 -4.30
N SER A 39 15.46 -27.72 -4.89
CA SER A 39 14.94 -26.39 -4.63
C SER A 39 14.89 -26.05 -3.14
N LEU A 40 15.98 -25.47 -2.62
CA LEU A 40 16.00 -24.90 -1.28
C LEU A 40 15.34 -23.53 -1.36
N TYR A 41 14.15 -23.44 -0.78
CA TYR A 41 13.19 -22.33 -0.76
C TYR A 41 12.29 -22.22 -2.02
N LEU A 42 11.40 -23.19 -2.21
CA LEU A 42 10.09 -22.87 -2.79
C LEU A 42 9.50 -21.72 -1.96
N GLU A 43 9.35 -20.54 -2.56
CA GLU A 43 8.60 -19.44 -1.96
C GLU A 43 7.20 -19.98 -1.63
N GLU A 44 6.88 -20.09 -0.34
CA GLU A 44 5.60 -20.61 0.12
C GLU A 44 4.49 -19.68 -0.40
N ASP A 45 3.58 -20.21 -1.22
CA ASP A 45 2.44 -19.46 -1.74
C ASP A 45 1.44 -19.22 -0.61
N ILE A 46 1.66 -18.15 0.17
CA ILE A 46 0.84 -17.80 1.33
C ILE A 46 -0.51 -17.15 0.95
N ARG A 47 -0.74 -16.85 -0.34
CA ARG A 47 -1.98 -16.24 -0.85
C ARG A 47 -2.40 -16.84 -2.21
N PRO A 48 -2.74 -18.14 -2.27
CA PRO A 48 -3.09 -18.79 -3.52
C PRO A 48 -4.40 -18.28 -4.13
N GLU A 49 -5.26 -17.64 -3.35
CA GLU A 49 -6.60 -17.17 -3.75
C GLU A 49 -6.62 -15.97 -4.72
N MET A 50 -5.48 -15.29 -4.92
CA MET A 50 -5.38 -14.10 -5.76
C MET A 50 -3.97 -13.96 -6.34
N LYS A 51 -3.87 -13.86 -7.67
CA LYS A 51 -2.58 -13.78 -8.40
C LYS A 51 -2.50 -12.66 -9.45
N ASP A 52 -3.57 -11.89 -9.65
CA ASP A 52 -3.64 -10.85 -10.69
C ASP A 52 -2.88 -9.54 -10.37
N ASP A 53 -2.16 -9.53 -9.25
CA ASP A 53 -1.23 -8.49 -8.79
C ASP A 53 0.22 -9.02 -8.68
N ILE A 54 0.49 -10.24 -9.18
CA ILE A 54 1.85 -10.74 -9.32
C ILE A 54 2.47 -10.14 -10.58
N TYR A 55 3.66 -9.55 -10.45
CA TYR A 55 4.39 -8.96 -11.55
C TYR A 55 4.67 -10.00 -12.65
N ASP A 56 4.37 -9.64 -13.91
CA ASP A 56 4.62 -10.45 -15.09
C ASP A 56 5.82 -9.89 -15.87
N PRO A 57 7.04 -10.42 -15.67
CA PRO A 57 8.23 -9.95 -16.39
C PRO A 57 8.24 -10.35 -17.87
N SER A 58 7.32 -11.23 -18.32
CA SER A 58 7.25 -11.67 -19.71
C SER A 58 6.61 -10.63 -20.62
N TYR A 59 5.73 -9.78 -20.06
CA TYR A 59 5.10 -8.70 -20.81
C TYR A 59 6.04 -7.51 -20.98
N LYS A 60 6.16 -7.03 -22.21
CA LYS A 60 6.93 -5.82 -22.57
C LYS A 60 6.12 -4.99 -23.55
N ASP A 61 6.38 -3.69 -23.56
CA ASP A 61 5.81 -2.79 -24.57
C ASP A 61 6.20 -3.27 -25.98
N PRO A 62 5.26 -3.30 -26.93
CA PRO A 62 5.60 -3.59 -28.31
C PRO A 62 6.55 -2.50 -28.85
N GLU A 63 7.49 -2.91 -29.70
CA GLU A 63 8.34 -1.97 -30.42
C GLU A 63 7.49 -1.18 -31.43
N GLY A 64 7.68 0.14 -31.48
CA GLY A 64 7.00 0.99 -32.44
C GLY A 64 6.60 2.37 -31.90
N PRO A 65 5.97 3.19 -32.76
CA PRO A 65 5.53 4.53 -32.37
C PRO A 65 4.38 4.44 -31.36
N LYS A 66 4.55 5.13 -30.23
CA LYS A 66 3.48 5.24 -29.23
C LYS A 66 2.35 6.15 -29.76
N PRO A 67 1.07 5.84 -29.45
CA PRO A 67 -0.04 6.69 -29.86
C PRO A 67 0.06 8.08 -29.23
N LYS A 68 -0.45 9.09 -29.94
CA LYS A 68 -0.49 10.47 -29.45
C LYS A 68 -1.33 10.55 -28.16
N VAL A 69 -0.86 11.36 -27.23
CA VAL A 69 -1.58 11.63 -25.98
C VAL A 69 -2.83 12.46 -26.27
N VAL A 70 -3.98 12.03 -25.74
CA VAL A 70 -5.26 12.74 -25.89
C VAL A 70 -5.65 13.35 -24.55
N TYR A 71 -5.69 14.68 -24.49
CA TYR A 71 -6.03 15.43 -23.27
C TYR A 71 -7.52 15.35 -22.94
N VAL A 72 -7.83 15.33 -21.64
CA VAL A 72 -9.19 15.35 -21.09
C VAL A 72 -9.38 16.69 -20.39
N TRP A 73 -9.76 17.71 -21.16
CA TRP A 73 -9.84 19.11 -20.68
C TRP A 73 -10.71 19.31 -19.46
N ARG A 74 -11.81 18.57 -19.33
CA ARG A 74 -12.64 18.58 -18.12
C ARG A 74 -11.82 18.25 -16.87
N ASN A 75 -10.99 17.21 -16.93
CA ASN A 75 -10.18 16.77 -15.80
C ASN A 75 -9.08 17.81 -15.50
N ILE A 76 -8.45 18.36 -16.53
CA ILE A 76 -7.46 19.44 -16.41
C ILE A 76 -8.05 20.63 -15.65
N ILE A 77 -9.21 21.14 -16.10
CA ILE A 77 -9.86 22.30 -15.48
C ILE A 77 -10.24 22.02 -14.03
N LEU A 78 -10.90 20.88 -13.76
CA LEU A 78 -11.33 20.53 -12.40
C LEU A 78 -10.13 20.32 -11.46
N MET A 79 -9.05 19.72 -11.95
CA MET A 79 -7.83 19.51 -11.17
C MET A 79 -7.16 20.84 -10.83
N SER A 80 -7.06 21.75 -11.80
CA SER A 80 -6.52 23.09 -11.59
C SER A 80 -7.35 23.87 -10.56
N LEU A 81 -8.68 23.87 -10.70
CA LEU A 81 -9.57 24.57 -9.77
C LEU A 81 -9.49 24.01 -8.34
N LEU A 82 -9.40 22.69 -8.18
CA LEU A 82 -9.19 22.06 -6.88
C LEU A 82 -7.90 22.56 -6.22
N HIS A 83 -6.79 22.57 -6.95
CA HIS A 83 -5.49 22.96 -6.40
C HIS A 83 -5.39 24.47 -6.15
N LEU A 84 -6.03 25.30 -6.97
CA LEU A 84 -6.17 26.74 -6.69
C LEU A 84 -6.99 26.99 -5.41
N GLY A 85 -8.09 26.26 -5.23
CA GLY A 85 -8.87 26.32 -3.99
C GLY A 85 -8.09 25.82 -2.77
N ALA A 86 -7.31 24.74 -2.92
CA ALA A 86 -6.44 24.25 -1.87
C ALA A 86 -5.35 25.27 -1.48
N LEU A 87 -4.72 25.92 -2.47
CA LEU A 87 -3.73 26.97 -2.22
C LEU A 87 -4.35 28.15 -1.47
N TYR A 88 -5.57 28.54 -1.84
CA TYR A 88 -6.33 29.54 -1.08
C TYR A 88 -6.62 29.07 0.35
N GLY A 89 -6.98 27.79 0.52
CA GLY A 89 -7.17 27.16 1.83
C GLY A 89 -5.94 27.26 2.73
N ILE A 90 -4.73 27.11 2.18
CA ILE A 90 -3.47 27.28 2.94
C ILE A 90 -3.40 28.68 3.57
N MET A 91 -3.77 29.71 2.81
CA MET A 91 -3.76 31.10 3.28
C MET A 91 -4.79 31.37 4.38
N LEU A 92 -5.84 30.53 4.50
CA LEU A 92 -6.89 30.63 5.52
C LEU A 92 -6.59 29.84 6.81
N ILE A 93 -5.55 28.99 6.83
CA ILE A 93 -5.20 28.20 8.02
C ILE A 93 -4.95 29.09 9.26
N PRO A 94 -4.20 30.20 9.19
CA PRO A 94 -3.90 31.02 10.37
C PRO A 94 -5.14 31.61 11.05
N THR A 95 -6.24 31.74 10.32
CA THR A 95 -7.52 32.28 10.80
C THR A 95 -8.59 31.20 11.03
N CYS A 96 -8.27 29.92 10.82
CA CYS A 96 -9.16 28.80 11.14
C CYS A 96 -9.30 28.61 12.64
N LYS A 97 -10.49 28.18 13.07
CA LYS A 97 -10.66 27.60 14.41
C LYS A 97 -9.87 26.29 14.50
N ILE A 98 -9.28 26.03 15.67
CA ILE A 98 -8.48 24.80 15.89
C ILE A 98 -9.27 23.52 15.61
N TYR A 99 -10.57 23.49 15.92
CA TYR A 99 -11.44 22.35 15.63
C TYR A 99 -11.57 22.06 14.13
N THR A 100 -11.50 23.09 13.27
CA THR A 100 -11.48 22.92 11.81
C THR A 100 -10.20 22.22 11.34
N CYS A 101 -9.06 22.59 11.91
CA CYS A 101 -7.77 21.94 11.63
C CYS A 101 -7.75 20.48 12.11
N LEU A 102 -8.23 20.22 13.34
CA LEU A 102 -8.34 18.87 13.88
C LEU A 102 -9.32 18.01 13.08
N TRP A 103 -10.45 18.58 12.67
CA TRP A 103 -11.42 17.93 11.79
C TRP A 103 -10.80 17.58 10.45
N GLY A 104 -10.08 18.52 9.81
CA GLY A 104 -9.37 18.26 8.56
C GLY A 104 -8.36 17.12 8.69
N PHE A 105 -7.58 17.10 9.77
CA PHE A 105 -6.62 16.02 10.05
C PHE A 105 -7.29 14.68 10.31
N PHE A 106 -8.37 14.65 11.09
CA PHE A 106 -9.17 13.44 11.30
C PHE A 106 -9.71 12.90 9.97
N TYR A 107 -10.32 13.77 9.17
CA TYR A 107 -10.89 13.39 7.87
C TYR A 107 -9.82 12.91 6.88
N TYR A 108 -8.61 13.50 6.94
CA TYR A 108 -7.43 13.02 6.22
C TYR A 108 -7.09 11.58 6.61
N LEU A 109 -6.93 11.30 7.92
CA LEU A 109 -6.57 9.97 8.41
C LEU A 109 -7.60 8.90 8.04
N ILE A 110 -8.89 9.20 8.20
CA ILE A 110 -9.95 8.26 7.82
C ILE A 110 -9.94 8.00 6.31
N SER A 111 -9.80 9.05 5.50
CA SER A 111 -9.70 8.92 4.04
C SER A 111 -8.49 8.07 3.64
N ALA A 112 -7.33 8.30 4.27
CA ALA A 112 -6.11 7.54 4.05
C ALA A 112 -6.33 6.05 4.36
N VAL A 113 -6.89 5.71 5.52
CA VAL A 113 -7.22 4.31 5.88
C VAL A 113 -8.20 3.67 4.90
N GLY A 114 -9.16 4.43 4.37
CA GLY A 114 -10.08 3.97 3.34
C GLY A 114 -9.38 3.56 2.03
N ILE A 115 -8.28 4.23 1.68
CA ILE A 115 -7.43 3.84 0.55
C ILE A 115 -6.51 2.68 0.94
N THR A 116 -5.72 2.83 2.00
CA THR A 116 -4.62 1.92 2.34
C THR A 116 -5.10 0.59 2.92
N ALA A 117 -5.89 0.61 4.00
CA ALA A 117 -6.44 -0.60 4.59
C ALA A 117 -7.57 -1.19 3.74
N GLY A 118 -8.32 -0.34 3.02
CA GLY A 118 -9.45 -0.71 2.17
C GLY A 118 -9.04 -1.04 0.74
N ALA A 119 -9.13 -0.04 -0.14
CA ALA A 119 -8.95 -0.21 -1.60
C ALA A 119 -7.70 -1.01 -1.96
N HIS A 120 -6.59 -0.71 -1.29
CA HIS A 120 -5.29 -1.29 -1.54
C HIS A 120 -5.13 -2.68 -0.91
N ARG A 121 -4.89 -2.77 0.40
CA ARG A 121 -4.49 -4.03 1.05
C ARG A 121 -5.60 -5.07 1.13
N LEU A 122 -6.86 -4.66 1.28
CA LEU A 122 -8.02 -5.55 1.37
C LEU A 122 -8.54 -5.96 -0.01
N TRP A 123 -8.99 -4.99 -0.83
CA TRP A 123 -9.73 -5.31 -2.05
C TRP A 123 -8.81 -5.54 -3.26
N SER A 124 -7.73 -4.79 -3.42
CA SER A 124 -6.80 -5.01 -4.54
C SER A 124 -5.96 -6.26 -4.34
N HIS A 125 -5.44 -6.46 -3.13
CA HIS A 125 -4.46 -7.51 -2.83
C HIS A 125 -4.97 -8.67 -1.97
N ARG A 126 -6.15 -8.59 -1.33
CA ARG A 126 -6.66 -9.68 -0.47
C ARG A 126 -5.65 -10.21 0.57
N THR A 127 -4.88 -9.31 1.16
CA THR A 127 -3.81 -9.68 2.12
C THR A 127 -4.33 -10.00 3.52
N TYR A 128 -5.59 -9.66 3.79
CA TYR A 128 -6.31 -10.02 5.00
C TYR A 128 -7.81 -10.11 4.72
N LYS A 129 -8.57 -10.67 5.68
CA LYS A 129 -10.03 -10.74 5.63
C LYS A 129 -10.65 -9.80 6.66
N ALA A 130 -11.70 -9.10 6.26
CA ALA A 130 -12.44 -8.16 7.10
C ALA A 130 -13.91 -8.61 7.25
N ARG A 131 -14.44 -8.52 8.48
CA ARG A 131 -15.87 -8.73 8.74
C ARG A 131 -16.68 -7.51 8.26
N LEU A 132 -18.00 -7.69 8.15
CA LEU A 132 -18.90 -6.67 7.61
C LEU A 132 -18.78 -5.28 8.28
N PRO A 133 -18.68 -5.14 9.62
CA PRO A 133 -18.57 -3.82 10.25
C PRO A 133 -17.33 -3.05 9.78
N LEU A 134 -16.18 -3.72 9.69
CA LEU A 134 -14.95 -3.11 9.19
C LEU A 134 -15.05 -2.78 7.70
N ARG A 135 -15.62 -3.67 6.88
CA ARG A 135 -15.81 -3.38 5.44
C ARG A 135 -16.76 -2.21 5.21
N LEU A 136 -17.80 -2.07 6.03
CA LEU A 136 -18.71 -0.90 6.00
C LEU A 136 -17.98 0.38 6.36
N PHE A 137 -17.15 0.37 7.41
CA PHE A 137 -16.30 1.50 7.73
C PHE A 137 -15.36 1.86 6.57
N LEU A 138 -14.63 0.87 6.03
CA LEU A 138 -13.64 1.09 4.99
C LEU A 138 -14.25 1.58 3.67
N ILE A 139 -15.45 1.11 3.29
CA ILE A 139 -16.08 1.55 2.03
C ILE A 139 -16.57 3.00 2.15
N ILE A 140 -17.05 3.41 3.33
CA ILE A 140 -17.43 4.80 3.62
C ILE A 140 -16.18 5.68 3.63
N ALA A 141 -15.14 5.26 4.33
CA ALA A 141 -13.84 5.95 4.38
C ALA A 141 -13.21 6.11 2.99
N ASN A 142 -13.26 5.07 2.14
CA ASN A 142 -12.82 5.14 0.76
C ASN A 142 -13.63 6.16 -0.06
N THR A 143 -14.95 6.22 0.18
CA THR A 143 -15.83 7.20 -0.48
C THR A 143 -15.50 8.65 -0.07
N MET A 144 -15.01 8.87 1.16
CA MET A 144 -14.49 10.18 1.61
C MET A 144 -13.22 10.60 0.85
N ALA A 145 -12.42 9.64 0.38
CA ALA A 145 -11.14 9.87 -0.28
C ALA A 145 -11.26 10.20 -1.78
N PHE A 146 -12.41 9.87 -2.40
CA PHE A 146 -12.75 10.19 -3.79
C PHE A 146 -11.65 9.86 -4.83
N GLN A 147 -11.16 8.61 -4.85
CA GLN A 147 -10.15 8.15 -5.82
C GLN A 147 -10.70 7.14 -6.84
N ASN A 148 -11.93 7.35 -7.30
CA ASN A 148 -12.79 6.35 -7.97
C ASN A 148 -13.30 5.24 -7.02
N ASP A 149 -14.35 4.53 -7.45
CA ASP A 149 -14.90 3.42 -6.67
C ASP A 149 -13.88 2.26 -6.58
N VAL A 150 -14.00 1.46 -5.52
CA VAL A 150 -13.04 0.39 -5.19
C VAL A 150 -12.82 -0.58 -6.36
N TYR A 151 -13.84 -0.89 -7.16
CA TYR A 151 -13.69 -1.77 -8.31
C TYR A 151 -12.78 -1.18 -9.39
N GLU A 152 -12.96 0.10 -9.72
CA GLU A 152 -12.10 0.78 -10.68
C GLU A 152 -10.68 0.97 -10.15
N TRP A 153 -10.55 1.39 -8.88
CA TRP A 153 -9.26 1.55 -8.21
C TRP A 153 -8.47 0.23 -8.22
N ALA A 154 -9.09 -0.87 -7.80
CA ALA A 154 -8.45 -2.18 -7.71
C ALA A 154 -8.09 -2.77 -9.06
N ARG A 155 -8.91 -2.57 -10.11
CA ARG A 155 -8.55 -2.99 -11.47
C ARG A 155 -7.28 -2.27 -11.93
N ASP A 156 -7.26 -0.95 -11.79
CA ASP A 156 -6.11 -0.16 -12.20
C ASP A 156 -4.86 -0.53 -11.38
N HIS A 157 -5.01 -0.79 -10.09
CA HIS A 157 -3.91 -1.19 -9.20
C HIS A 157 -3.37 -2.59 -9.49
N ARG A 158 -4.25 -3.57 -9.78
CA ARG A 158 -3.82 -4.91 -10.22
C ARG A 158 -3.05 -4.83 -11.54
N ALA A 159 -3.52 -4.02 -12.50
CA ALA A 159 -2.80 -3.77 -13.75
C ALA A 159 -1.44 -3.10 -13.52
N HIS A 160 -1.37 -2.13 -12.59
CA HIS A 160 -0.13 -1.47 -12.18
C HIS A 160 0.90 -2.50 -11.66
N HIS A 161 0.49 -3.40 -10.76
CA HIS A 161 1.41 -4.43 -10.27
C HIS A 161 1.85 -5.42 -11.34
N LYS A 162 0.88 -5.96 -12.11
CA LYS A 162 1.15 -7.03 -13.08
C LYS A 162 2.01 -6.55 -14.24
N PHE A 163 1.80 -5.31 -14.70
CA PHE A 163 2.45 -4.74 -15.88
C PHE A 163 3.23 -3.46 -15.56
N SER A 164 3.77 -3.37 -14.35
CA SER A 164 4.55 -2.22 -13.87
C SER A 164 5.62 -1.80 -14.89
N GLU A 165 5.81 -0.49 -15.07
CA GLU A 165 6.79 0.09 -16.00
C GLU A 165 6.53 -0.20 -17.50
N THR A 166 5.27 -0.45 -17.88
CA THR A 166 4.84 -0.62 -19.28
C THR A 166 3.69 0.32 -19.64
N ASP A 167 3.30 0.39 -20.90
CA ASP A 167 2.13 1.13 -21.37
C ASP A 167 0.80 0.50 -20.92
N ALA A 168 0.82 -0.69 -20.29
CA ALA A 168 -0.33 -1.28 -19.62
C ALA A 168 -0.45 -0.87 -18.14
N ASP A 169 0.57 -0.22 -17.57
CA ASP A 169 0.52 0.43 -16.27
C ASP A 169 -0.23 1.78 -16.38
N PRO A 170 -1.35 1.98 -15.65
CA PRO A 170 -2.12 3.23 -15.70
C PRO A 170 -1.30 4.49 -15.38
N HIS A 171 -0.29 4.38 -14.52
CA HIS A 171 0.55 5.50 -14.05
C HIS A 171 2.04 5.24 -14.29
N ASN A 172 2.36 4.61 -15.44
CA ASN A 172 3.70 4.27 -15.90
C ASN A 172 4.78 5.31 -15.54
N SER A 173 5.62 4.96 -14.57
CA SER A 173 6.69 5.80 -14.03
C SER A 173 7.75 6.17 -15.09
N ARG A 174 7.91 5.38 -16.16
CA ARG A 174 8.84 5.67 -17.27
C ARG A 174 8.44 6.89 -18.10
N ARG A 175 7.21 7.38 -17.97
CA ARG A 175 6.75 8.63 -18.58
C ARG A 175 7.09 9.87 -17.73
N GLY A 176 7.82 9.68 -16.63
CA GLY A 176 8.32 10.73 -15.75
C GLY A 176 7.41 11.06 -14.58
N PHE A 177 7.93 11.88 -13.67
CA PHE A 177 7.28 12.24 -12.40
C PHE A 177 5.89 12.84 -12.62
N PHE A 178 5.76 13.83 -13.52
CA PHE A 178 4.47 14.50 -13.71
C PHE A 178 3.37 13.54 -14.18
N PHE A 179 3.70 12.63 -15.12
CA PHE A 179 2.73 11.67 -15.64
C PHE A 179 2.27 10.70 -14.55
N SER A 180 3.21 10.09 -13.82
CA SER A 180 2.91 9.13 -12.74
C SER A 180 2.24 9.77 -11.53
N HIS A 181 2.49 11.06 -11.28
CA HIS A 181 1.87 11.80 -10.18
C HIS A 181 0.41 12.17 -10.49
N VAL A 182 0.17 12.96 -11.54
CA VAL A 182 -1.18 13.48 -11.85
C VAL A 182 -1.52 13.45 -13.34
N GLY A 183 -0.52 13.51 -14.22
CA GLY A 183 -0.72 13.62 -15.66
C GLY A 183 -1.55 12.47 -16.26
N TRP A 184 -1.43 11.26 -15.72
CA TRP A 184 -2.23 10.11 -16.15
C TRP A 184 -3.74 10.30 -15.95
N LEU A 185 -4.17 11.11 -14.98
CA LEU A 185 -5.57 11.46 -14.73
C LEU A 185 -6.10 12.53 -15.70
N LEU A 186 -5.20 13.24 -16.38
CA LEU A 186 -5.51 14.39 -17.25
C LEU A 186 -5.64 13.99 -18.73
N VAL A 187 -5.36 12.73 -19.04
CA VAL A 187 -5.30 12.21 -20.41
C VAL A 187 -6.09 10.91 -20.53
N ARG A 188 -6.38 10.50 -21.76
CA ARG A 188 -6.95 9.16 -21.98
C ARG A 188 -5.89 8.10 -21.67
N LYS A 189 -6.30 7.07 -20.92
CA LYS A 189 -5.49 5.86 -20.68
C LYS A 189 -5.01 5.27 -22.01
N HIS A 190 -3.77 4.79 -22.02
CA HIS A 190 -3.22 4.07 -23.16
C HIS A 190 -4.09 2.82 -23.48
N PRO A 191 -4.25 2.43 -24.76
CA PRO A 191 -5.06 1.26 -25.13
C PRO A 191 -4.67 -0.03 -24.39
N ALA A 192 -3.36 -0.25 -24.17
CA ALA A 192 -2.87 -1.42 -23.46
C ALA A 192 -3.39 -1.53 -22.02
N VAL A 193 -3.63 -0.42 -21.33
CA VAL A 193 -4.25 -0.43 -19.98
C VAL A 193 -5.65 -1.06 -20.04
N LYS A 194 -6.43 -0.75 -21.07
CA LYS A 194 -7.79 -1.31 -21.24
C LYS A 194 -7.74 -2.78 -21.66
N GLU A 195 -6.86 -3.10 -22.62
CA GLU A 195 -6.70 -4.46 -23.13
C GLU A 195 -6.24 -5.40 -22.03
N LYS A 196 -5.09 -5.11 -21.41
CA LYS A 196 -4.50 -5.96 -20.37
C LYS A 196 -5.28 -5.93 -19.06
N GLY A 197 -5.79 -4.77 -18.67
CA GLY A 197 -6.68 -4.64 -17.50
C GLY A 197 -8.01 -5.38 -17.68
N GLY A 198 -8.45 -5.63 -18.92
CA GLY A 198 -9.64 -6.44 -19.22
C GLY A 198 -9.42 -7.95 -19.05
N LEU A 199 -8.17 -8.40 -18.99
CA LEU A 199 -7.79 -9.81 -18.80
C LEU A 199 -7.60 -10.20 -17.33
N LEU A 200 -7.61 -9.23 -16.42
CA LEU A 200 -7.48 -9.48 -14.98
C LEU A 200 -8.78 -10.08 -14.44
N ASP A 201 -8.68 -11.07 -13.56
CA ASP A 201 -9.83 -11.54 -12.81
C ASP A 201 -10.22 -10.48 -11.78
N LEU A 202 -11.50 -10.09 -11.83
CA LEU A 202 -12.17 -9.18 -10.88
C LEU A 202 -13.48 -9.79 -10.40
N SER A 203 -13.72 -11.08 -10.65
CA SER A 203 -14.91 -11.82 -10.22
C SER A 203 -15.10 -11.73 -8.71
N ASP A 204 -13.99 -11.73 -8.00
CA ASP A 204 -13.85 -11.62 -6.56
C ASP A 204 -14.47 -10.31 -6.01
N LEU A 205 -14.28 -9.19 -6.70
CA LEU A 205 -14.89 -7.88 -6.37
C LEU A 205 -16.33 -7.77 -6.87
N LYS A 206 -16.64 -8.36 -8.03
CA LYS A 206 -18.02 -8.41 -8.56
C LYS A 206 -18.96 -9.18 -7.63
N ALA A 207 -18.47 -10.25 -6.99
CA ALA A 207 -19.24 -11.03 -6.04
C ALA A 207 -19.47 -10.28 -4.71
N GLU A 208 -18.64 -9.28 -4.40
CA GLU A 208 -18.74 -8.51 -3.16
C GLU A 208 -19.81 -7.42 -3.27
N LYS A 209 -21.01 -7.73 -2.74
CA LYS A 209 -22.20 -6.86 -2.79
C LYS A 209 -21.92 -5.42 -2.31
N LEU A 210 -21.08 -5.25 -1.29
CA LEU A 210 -20.77 -3.92 -0.74
C LEU A 210 -19.94 -3.06 -1.70
N VAL A 211 -18.96 -3.65 -2.39
CA VAL A 211 -18.16 -2.99 -3.42
C VAL A 211 -19.06 -2.58 -4.58
N MET A 212 -19.93 -3.49 -5.04
CA MET A 212 -20.88 -3.20 -6.12
C MET A 212 -21.93 -2.15 -5.72
N PHE A 213 -22.34 -2.12 -4.46
CA PHE A 213 -23.20 -1.07 -3.91
C PHE A 213 -22.52 0.30 -3.97
N GLN A 214 -21.28 0.41 -3.50
CA GLN A 214 -20.51 1.64 -3.57
C GLN A 214 -20.40 2.12 -5.02
N ARG A 215 -20.05 1.23 -5.96
CA ARG A 215 -19.96 1.55 -7.38
C ARG A 215 -21.27 2.09 -7.95
N ARG A 216 -22.40 1.47 -7.62
CA ARG A 216 -23.74 1.91 -8.09
C ARG A 216 -24.11 3.30 -7.57
N TYR A 217 -23.77 3.61 -6.32
CA TYR A 217 -24.13 4.87 -5.65
C TYR A 217 -22.93 5.82 -5.46
N TYR A 218 -21.89 5.66 -6.27
CA TYR A 218 -20.62 6.35 -6.03
C TYR A 218 -20.76 7.87 -6.11
N LYS A 219 -21.45 8.38 -7.14
CA LYS A 219 -21.65 9.83 -7.35
C LYS A 219 -22.34 10.54 -6.18
N PRO A 220 -23.53 10.12 -5.71
CA PRO A 220 -24.12 10.74 -4.53
C PRO A 220 -23.27 10.53 -3.27
N GLY A 221 -22.62 9.37 -3.14
CA GLY A 221 -21.71 9.07 -2.03
C GLY A 221 -20.54 10.04 -1.93
N ILE A 222 -19.81 10.30 -3.02
CA ILE A 222 -18.67 11.24 -3.00
C ILE A 222 -19.11 12.68 -2.74
N LEU A 223 -20.27 13.11 -3.28
CA LEU A 223 -20.79 14.45 -3.04
C LEU A 223 -21.06 14.65 -1.56
N LEU A 224 -21.70 13.67 -0.92
CA LEU A 224 -21.97 13.72 0.51
C LEU A 224 -20.68 13.63 1.34
N MET A 225 -19.89 12.58 1.13
CA MET A 225 -18.81 12.21 2.04
C MET A 225 -17.53 13.02 1.83
N CYS A 226 -17.21 13.41 0.59
CA CYS A 226 -15.99 14.15 0.28
C CYS A 226 -16.18 15.68 0.34
N PHE A 227 -17.38 16.18 0.02
CA PHE A 227 -17.62 17.63 -0.13
C PHE A 227 -18.63 18.21 0.87
N ILE A 228 -19.85 17.67 0.94
CA ILE A 228 -20.94 18.27 1.74
C ILE A 228 -20.66 18.12 3.24
N LEU A 229 -20.57 16.88 3.73
CA LEU A 229 -20.37 16.61 5.16
C LEU A 229 -19.13 17.30 5.76
N PRO A 230 -17.93 17.22 5.15
CA PRO A 230 -16.74 17.85 5.71
C PRO A 230 -16.78 19.39 5.68
N THR A 231 -17.64 19.99 4.85
CA THR A 231 -17.89 21.44 4.83
C THR A 231 -18.94 21.86 5.85
N LEU A 232 -20.06 21.11 5.96
CA LEU A 232 -21.16 21.50 6.83
C LEU A 232 -20.85 21.25 8.31
N VAL A 233 -20.09 20.22 8.64
CA VAL A 233 -19.78 19.90 10.05
C VAL A 233 -19.06 21.07 10.75
N PRO A 234 -17.96 21.62 10.22
CA PRO A 234 -17.32 22.76 10.87
C PRO A 234 -18.22 24.00 10.95
N TRP A 235 -18.99 24.25 9.89
CA TRP A 235 -19.88 25.40 9.81
C TRP A 235 -20.96 25.39 10.89
N TYR A 236 -21.62 24.24 11.11
CA TYR A 236 -22.73 24.13 12.06
C TYR A 236 -22.31 23.81 13.49
N PHE A 237 -21.29 22.97 13.71
CA PHE A 237 -21.02 22.42 15.05
C PHE A 237 -20.10 23.30 15.91
N TRP A 238 -19.22 24.10 15.31
CA TRP A 238 -18.36 25.02 16.06
C TRP A 238 -18.28 26.41 15.44
N GLY A 239 -19.25 26.74 14.58
CA GLY A 239 -19.44 28.07 14.03
C GLY A 239 -18.26 28.56 13.18
N GLU A 240 -17.57 27.65 12.48
CA GLU A 240 -16.57 28.04 11.48
C GLU A 240 -17.26 28.78 10.34
N THR A 241 -16.58 29.69 9.63
CA THR A 241 -17.19 30.28 8.44
C THR A 241 -17.34 29.23 7.32
N PHE A 242 -18.38 29.36 6.49
CA PHE A 242 -18.56 28.46 5.34
C PHE A 242 -17.30 28.43 4.43
N GLN A 243 -16.66 29.59 4.24
CA GLN A 243 -15.45 29.72 3.44
C GLN A 243 -14.28 28.90 4.02
N HIS A 244 -13.97 29.02 5.31
CA HIS A 244 -12.89 28.24 5.92
C HIS A 244 -13.21 26.74 5.89
N SER A 245 -14.48 26.38 6.14
CA SER A 245 -14.95 24.99 6.06
C SER A 245 -14.77 24.39 4.66
N LEU A 246 -15.14 25.13 3.61
CA LEU A 246 -15.02 24.67 2.22
C LEU A 246 -13.56 24.58 1.77
N TYR A 247 -12.78 25.64 1.97
CA TYR A 247 -11.42 25.70 1.41
C TYR A 247 -10.40 24.90 2.24
N VAL A 248 -10.54 24.83 3.57
CA VAL A 248 -9.60 24.13 4.45
C VAL A 248 -10.02 22.69 4.72
N ALA A 249 -11.18 22.47 5.33
CA ALA A 249 -11.63 21.13 5.73
C ALA A 249 -12.05 20.24 4.55
N THR A 250 -12.37 20.84 3.40
CA THR A 250 -12.80 20.13 2.19
C THR A 250 -11.75 20.16 1.08
N LEU A 251 -11.51 21.31 0.43
CA LEU A 251 -10.68 21.36 -0.78
C LEU A 251 -9.19 21.12 -0.49
N LEU A 252 -8.60 21.82 0.49
CA LEU A 252 -7.22 21.60 0.88
C LEU A 252 -7.01 20.18 1.41
N ARG A 253 -7.85 19.73 2.34
CA ARG A 253 -7.78 18.36 2.87
C ARG A 253 -7.85 17.32 1.76
N TYR A 254 -8.77 17.46 0.80
CA TYR A 254 -8.89 16.53 -0.33
C TYR A 254 -7.64 16.58 -1.23
N ALA A 255 -7.14 17.77 -1.57
CA ALA A 255 -5.91 17.92 -2.35
C ALA A 255 -4.69 17.28 -1.65
N ILE A 256 -4.57 17.39 -0.32
CA ILE A 256 -3.51 16.73 0.45
C ILE A 256 -3.64 15.20 0.37
N VAL A 257 -4.85 14.63 0.54
CA VAL A 257 -5.07 13.17 0.39
C VAL A 257 -4.64 12.68 -1.00
N LEU A 258 -5.01 13.41 -2.05
CA LEU A 258 -4.64 13.08 -3.42
C LEU A 258 -3.13 13.09 -3.62
N ASN A 259 -2.47 14.21 -3.31
CA ASN A 259 -1.03 14.36 -3.53
C ASN A 259 -0.22 13.37 -2.67
N ALA A 260 -0.63 13.12 -1.43
CA ALA A 260 0.00 12.10 -0.59
C ALA A 260 -0.09 10.70 -1.21
N THR A 261 -1.24 10.35 -1.81
CA THR A 261 -1.40 9.07 -2.52
C THR A 261 -0.58 9.04 -3.81
N TRP A 262 -0.60 10.12 -4.59
CA TRP A 262 0.13 10.20 -5.86
C TRP A 262 1.65 10.20 -5.71
N LEU A 263 2.17 10.60 -4.55
CA LEU A 263 3.59 10.43 -4.23
C LEU A 263 4.01 8.96 -4.19
N VAL A 264 3.11 8.02 -3.90
CA VAL A 264 3.39 6.58 -3.98
C VAL A 264 3.67 6.19 -5.43
N ASN A 265 2.86 6.66 -6.38
CA ASN A 265 3.03 6.35 -7.79
C ASN A 265 4.24 7.05 -8.43
N SER A 266 4.59 8.25 -7.96
CA SER A 266 5.68 9.04 -8.54
C SER A 266 6.97 8.96 -7.74
N ALA A 267 7.00 9.48 -6.52
CA ALA A 267 8.22 9.55 -5.73
C ALA A 267 8.69 8.16 -5.30
N ALA A 268 7.78 7.26 -4.90
CA ALA A 268 8.15 5.90 -4.51
C ALA A 268 8.47 4.97 -5.70
N HIS A 269 8.46 5.48 -6.94
CA HIS A 269 9.00 4.78 -8.12
C HIS A 269 10.33 5.38 -8.62
N LEU A 270 10.74 6.54 -8.10
CA LEU A 270 11.89 7.29 -8.60
C LEU A 270 12.97 7.53 -7.54
N TYR A 271 12.59 7.79 -6.30
CA TYR A 271 13.49 8.25 -5.24
C TYR A 271 13.44 7.34 -4.02
N GLY A 272 14.59 6.77 -3.66
CA GLY A 272 14.76 5.89 -2.50
C GLY A 272 15.60 4.65 -2.82
N TYR A 273 15.68 3.74 -1.87
CA TYR A 273 16.49 2.52 -1.94
C TYR A 273 15.69 1.30 -2.43
N ARG A 274 16.38 0.22 -2.80
CA ARG A 274 15.80 -1.06 -3.22
C ARG A 274 16.42 -2.27 -2.50
N PRO A 275 16.25 -2.36 -1.17
CA PRO A 275 16.87 -3.42 -0.40
C PRO A 275 16.37 -4.83 -0.78
N TYR A 276 15.18 -4.96 -1.37
CA TYR A 276 14.56 -6.27 -1.67
C TYR A 276 14.74 -6.68 -3.14
N ASP A 277 14.48 -5.77 -4.08
CA ASP A 277 14.66 -6.06 -5.51
C ASP A 277 15.12 -4.83 -6.29
N LYS A 278 16.39 -4.85 -6.74
CA LYS A 278 17.01 -3.78 -7.51
C LYS A 278 16.61 -3.77 -8.99
N ASN A 279 15.91 -4.80 -9.47
CA ASN A 279 15.55 -4.95 -10.89
C ASN A 279 14.20 -4.29 -11.22
N ILE A 280 13.44 -3.87 -10.21
CA ILE A 280 12.19 -3.11 -10.36
C ILE A 280 12.41 -1.63 -10.01
N ASN A 281 11.47 -0.76 -10.43
CA ASN A 281 11.51 0.68 -10.12
C ASN A 281 11.01 1.09 -8.73
N PRO A 282 10.01 0.45 -8.11
CA PRO A 282 9.56 0.76 -6.75
C PRO A 282 10.70 0.89 -5.73
N ARG A 283 10.61 1.89 -4.87
CA ARG A 283 11.63 2.35 -3.91
C ARG A 283 11.06 2.45 -2.50
N GLU A 284 11.93 2.23 -1.50
CA GLU A 284 11.63 2.56 -0.11
C GLU A 284 11.80 4.07 0.12
N ASN A 285 10.75 4.75 0.55
CA ASN A 285 10.75 6.19 0.79
C ASN A 285 10.01 6.57 2.09
N ILE A 286 10.79 6.94 3.11
CA ILE A 286 10.28 7.27 4.46
C ILE A 286 9.30 8.46 4.45
N LEU A 287 9.58 9.49 3.66
CA LEU A 287 8.72 10.67 3.58
C LEU A 287 7.36 10.32 2.97
N VAL A 288 7.35 9.43 1.97
CA VAL A 288 6.11 8.89 1.42
C VAL A 288 5.36 8.05 2.46
N SER A 289 6.05 7.23 3.26
CA SER A 289 5.39 6.46 4.34
C SER A 289 4.72 7.35 5.38
N LEU A 290 5.34 8.49 5.76
CA LEU A 290 4.74 9.46 6.68
C LEU A 290 3.47 10.10 6.12
N GLY A 291 3.49 10.50 4.84
CA GLY A 291 2.31 11.07 4.17
C GLY A 291 1.23 10.01 3.94
N ALA A 292 1.57 8.93 3.25
CA ALA A 292 0.64 7.88 2.81
C ALA A 292 0.38 6.80 3.88
N ALA A 293 0.47 7.13 5.17
CA ALA A 293 0.11 6.24 6.29
C ALA A 293 0.76 4.82 6.26
N GLY A 294 1.95 4.69 5.68
CA GLY A 294 2.71 3.43 5.58
C GLY A 294 2.97 2.90 4.19
N GLU A 295 2.43 3.50 3.13
CA GLU A 295 2.58 2.95 1.75
C GLU A 295 3.89 3.33 1.04
N GLY A 296 4.84 3.98 1.72
CA GLY A 296 6.12 4.39 1.12
C GLY A 296 7.19 3.29 1.06
N PHE A 297 6.95 2.13 1.69
CA PHE A 297 7.82 0.94 1.58
C PHE A 297 7.53 0.18 0.29
N HIS A 298 7.67 0.88 -0.83
CA HIS A 298 7.11 0.47 -2.12
C HIS A 298 7.95 -0.61 -2.81
N ASN A 299 9.27 -0.66 -2.56
CA ASN A 299 10.12 -1.76 -3.04
C ASN A 299 9.71 -3.08 -2.39
N TYR A 300 9.48 -3.08 -1.07
CA TYR A 300 8.96 -4.26 -0.38
C TYR A 300 7.59 -4.65 -0.94
N HIS A 301 6.70 -3.68 -1.06
CA HIS A 301 5.32 -3.90 -1.49
C HIS A 301 5.22 -4.55 -2.89
N HIS A 302 5.95 -4.06 -3.89
CA HIS A 302 5.95 -4.68 -5.21
C HIS A 302 6.67 -6.02 -5.26
N THR A 303 7.62 -6.25 -4.36
CA THR A 303 8.32 -7.54 -4.22
C THR A 303 7.39 -8.60 -3.62
N PHE A 304 6.56 -8.20 -2.65
CA PHE A 304 5.67 -9.07 -1.88
C PHE A 304 4.25 -8.48 -1.80
N PRO A 305 3.49 -8.42 -2.92
CA PRO A 305 2.18 -7.75 -2.96
C PRO A 305 1.11 -8.44 -2.10
N TYR A 306 1.38 -9.66 -1.65
CA TYR A 306 0.54 -10.47 -0.77
C TYR A 306 0.74 -10.24 0.73
N ASP A 307 1.67 -9.36 1.12
CA ASP A 307 1.91 -9.03 2.53
C ASP A 307 0.97 -7.92 3.04
N TYR A 308 0.22 -8.19 4.11
CA TYR A 308 -0.77 -7.25 4.65
C TYR A 308 -0.16 -5.98 5.25
N SER A 309 1.11 -6.03 5.62
CA SER A 309 1.81 -4.88 6.16
C SER A 309 2.30 -3.95 5.05
N ALA A 310 2.43 -4.43 3.81
CA ALA A 310 3.11 -3.73 2.71
C ALA A 310 4.53 -3.25 3.08
N SER A 311 5.12 -3.84 4.12
CA SER A 311 6.45 -3.50 4.66
C SER A 311 7.03 -4.69 5.41
N GLU A 312 8.36 -4.75 5.54
CA GLU A 312 9.01 -5.80 6.34
C GLU A 312 8.58 -5.74 7.81
N TYR A 313 8.73 -4.55 8.41
CA TYR A 313 8.36 -4.30 9.80
C TYR A 313 6.92 -3.79 9.89
N ARG A 314 6.18 -4.33 10.87
CA ARG A 314 4.73 -4.05 11.00
C ARG A 314 4.41 -2.59 11.29
N TRP A 315 4.86 -2.04 12.42
CA TRP A 315 4.43 -0.71 12.88
C TRP A 315 5.46 0.40 12.65
N HIS A 316 6.58 0.08 12.01
CA HIS A 316 7.60 1.07 11.69
C HIS A 316 7.08 2.01 10.60
N ILE A 317 6.71 3.25 10.98
CA ILE A 317 6.19 4.30 10.08
C ILE A 317 5.02 3.77 9.23
N ASN A 318 4.16 2.95 9.85
CA ASN A 318 3.08 2.26 9.15
C ASN A 318 1.82 2.23 10.01
N PHE A 319 1.09 3.35 9.97
CA PHE A 319 -0.15 3.53 10.70
C PHE A 319 -1.25 2.57 10.21
N THR A 320 -1.28 2.28 8.91
CA THR A 320 -2.25 1.35 8.31
C THR A 320 -2.14 -0.05 8.92
N THR A 321 -0.92 -0.59 9.06
CA THR A 321 -0.73 -1.91 9.70
C THR A 321 -1.16 -1.90 11.16
N PHE A 322 -0.82 -0.84 11.89
CA PHE A 322 -1.28 -0.66 13.28
C PHE A 322 -2.81 -0.68 13.37
N PHE A 323 -3.50 0.09 12.50
CA PHE A 323 -4.96 0.09 12.41
C PHE A 323 -5.52 -1.31 12.14
N ILE A 324 -5.00 -2.03 11.14
CA ILE A 324 -5.45 -3.39 10.81
C ILE A 324 -5.26 -4.34 12.01
N ASP A 325 -4.15 -4.18 12.75
CA ASP A 325 -3.86 -5.01 13.92
C ASP A 325 -4.80 -4.72 15.10
N CYS A 326 -5.15 -3.45 15.34
CA CYS A 326 -6.21 -3.08 16.29
C CYS A 326 -7.54 -3.71 15.88
N MET A 327 -7.90 -3.64 14.60
CA MET A 327 -9.14 -4.27 14.11
C MET A 327 -9.10 -5.80 14.25
N ALA A 328 -7.93 -6.43 14.12
CA ALA A 328 -7.77 -7.86 14.37
C ALA A 328 -7.91 -8.20 15.85
N ALA A 329 -7.39 -7.37 16.76
CA ALA A 329 -7.58 -7.52 18.20
C ALA A 329 -9.06 -7.41 18.61
N LEU A 330 -9.84 -6.56 17.92
CA LEU A 330 -11.29 -6.46 18.09
C LEU A 330 -12.08 -7.59 17.39
N GLY A 331 -11.40 -8.55 16.75
CA GLY A 331 -12.05 -9.62 16.01
C GLY A 331 -12.75 -9.16 14.73
N LEU A 332 -12.42 -7.99 14.19
CA LEU A 332 -12.99 -7.46 12.94
C LEU A 332 -12.15 -7.80 11.70
N ALA A 333 -10.85 -8.04 11.87
CA ALA A 333 -9.92 -8.50 10.84
C ALA A 333 -9.26 -9.83 11.23
N TYR A 334 -8.92 -10.66 10.24
CA TYR A 334 -8.24 -11.95 10.44
C TYR A 334 -7.52 -12.39 9.15
N ASP A 335 -6.84 -13.53 9.17
CA ASP A 335 -6.12 -14.08 8.00
C ASP A 335 -5.11 -13.08 7.42
N ARG A 336 -4.41 -12.36 8.30
CA ARG A 336 -3.37 -11.38 7.95
C ARG A 336 -2.14 -12.12 7.46
N LYS A 337 -1.81 -11.98 6.19
CA LYS A 337 -0.71 -12.68 5.53
C LYS A 337 0.58 -11.89 5.66
N LYS A 338 1.62 -12.49 6.24
CA LYS A 338 2.95 -11.88 6.39
C LYS A 338 4.00 -12.80 5.78
N VAL A 339 4.87 -12.27 4.94
CA VAL A 339 6.01 -13.01 4.39
C VAL A 339 6.95 -13.43 5.51
N SER A 340 7.42 -14.67 5.47
CA SER A 340 8.36 -15.19 6.47
C SER A 340 9.69 -14.44 6.40
N LYS A 341 10.35 -14.28 7.55
CA LYS A 341 11.69 -13.65 7.62
C LYS A 341 12.70 -14.36 6.72
N ALA A 342 12.61 -15.69 6.62
CA ALA A 342 13.48 -16.49 5.76
C ALA A 342 13.30 -16.13 4.27
N ALA A 343 12.05 -16.03 3.80
CA ALA A 343 11.77 -15.64 2.41
C ALA A 343 12.22 -14.20 2.11
N VAL A 344 12.01 -13.26 3.05
CA VAL A 344 12.49 -11.87 2.91
C VAL A 344 14.03 -11.84 2.80
N LEU A 345 14.75 -12.49 3.72
CA LEU A 345 16.21 -12.54 3.71
C LEU A 345 16.77 -13.22 2.46
N ALA A 346 16.13 -14.30 1.99
CA ALA A 346 16.50 -14.97 0.75
C ALA A 346 16.35 -14.03 -0.46
N ARG A 347 15.26 -13.25 -0.53
CA ARG A 347 15.04 -12.26 -1.60
C ARG A 347 16.07 -11.14 -1.55
N ILE A 348 16.35 -10.57 -0.38
CA ILE A 348 17.41 -9.55 -0.19
C ILE A 348 18.75 -10.07 -0.71
N LYS A 349 19.14 -11.30 -0.37
CA LYS A 349 20.39 -11.91 -0.84
C LYS A 349 20.39 -12.13 -2.37
N ARG A 350 19.24 -12.46 -2.96
CA ARG A 350 19.10 -12.76 -4.40
C ARG A 350 19.08 -11.51 -5.27
N THR A 351 18.33 -10.49 -4.88
CA THR A 351 18.00 -9.33 -5.74
C THR A 351 18.19 -7.96 -5.07
N GLY A 352 18.56 -7.89 -3.79
CA GLY A 352 18.74 -6.61 -3.09
C GLY A 352 19.88 -5.75 -3.65
N ASP A 353 19.76 -4.44 -3.47
CA ASP A 353 20.79 -3.46 -3.87
C ASP A 353 21.93 -3.28 -2.84
N GLY A 354 21.85 -3.94 -1.68
CA GLY A 354 22.83 -3.87 -0.59
C GLY A 354 22.56 -2.79 0.46
N SER A 355 21.57 -1.93 0.27
CA SER A 355 21.20 -0.87 1.23
C SER A 355 20.64 -1.38 2.56
N TYR A 356 20.18 -2.64 2.61
CA TYR A 356 19.64 -3.28 3.82
C TYR A 356 20.60 -3.29 5.02
N LYS A 357 21.93 -3.25 4.76
CA LYS A 357 22.94 -3.24 5.83
C LYS A 357 23.04 -1.92 6.58
N SER A 358 22.44 -0.86 6.05
CA SER A 358 22.59 0.52 6.51
C SER A 358 21.30 1.12 7.08
N GLY A 359 20.24 0.30 7.22
CA GLY A 359 18.88 0.72 7.57
C GLY A 359 18.36 0.12 8.86
#